data_AF-A0A1I4ECI1-F1
#
_entry.id   AF-A0A1I4ECI1-F1
#
_cell.length_a   1.000
_cell.length_b   1.000
_cell.length_c   1.000
_cell.angle_alpha   90.00
_cell.angle_beta   90.00
_cell.angle_gamma   90.00
#
_symmetry.space_group_name_H-M   'P 1'
#
loop_
_entity.id
_entity.type
_entity.pdbx_description
1 polymer ?
#
loop_
_entity_poly.entity_id
_entity_poly.type
_entity_poly.pdbx_seq_one_letter_code
_entity_poly.pdbx_strand_id
1 'polypeptide(L)'
;MRSTGDRTRFEPTTKQRQRVEKLAALGWTREEIALEFGMSRPTLRKYFGDELFRGRAQCRHTLISCMWKAPRGGRVSAILWLEERTREISGETATLAARQGRKT
;
A
#
# COMPACT_ATOMS: atom_id res chain seq x y z
N MET A 1 -24.08 10.45 34.10
CA MET A 1 -24.09 9.40 33.07
C MET A 1 -23.40 9.92 31.83
N ARG A 2 -22.26 9.34 31.42
CA ARG A 2 -21.64 9.71 30.13
C ARG A 2 -22.47 9.04 29.04
N SER A 3 -23.00 9.85 28.13
CA SER A 3 -23.71 9.40 26.94
C SER A 3 -22.90 8.31 26.24
N THR A 4 -23.47 7.11 26.13
CA THR A 4 -22.99 6.06 25.22
C THR A 4 -23.21 6.61 23.82
N GLY A 5 -22.22 7.37 23.33
CA GLY A 5 -22.23 7.95 22.01
C GLY A 5 -22.58 6.87 21.01
N ASP A 6 -23.69 7.07 20.33
CA ASP A 6 -24.16 6.23 19.23
C ASP A 6 -22.96 5.95 18.32
N ARG A 7 -22.55 4.67 18.25
CA ARG A 7 -21.52 4.23 17.31
C ARG A 7 -22.22 4.18 15.97
N THR A 8 -22.51 5.35 15.40
CA THR A 8 -23.09 5.49 14.08
C THR A 8 -22.30 4.58 13.15
N ARG A 9 -22.99 3.56 12.62
CA ARG A 9 -22.41 2.57 11.72
C ARG A 9 -21.85 3.35 10.54
N PHE A 10 -20.53 3.50 10.50
CA PHE A 10 -19.85 4.18 9.41
C PHE A 10 -20.09 3.36 8.16
N GLU A 11 -20.96 3.86 7.27
CA GLU A 11 -21.21 3.26 5.96
C GLU A 11 -20.28 3.89 4.94
N PRO A 12 -19.21 3.19 4.49
CA PRO A 12 -18.27 3.73 3.53
C PRO A 12 -18.96 3.95 2.16
N THR A 13 -18.96 5.19 1.71
CA THR A 13 -19.49 5.55 0.38
C THR A 13 -18.59 5.00 -0.73
N THR A 14 -19.16 4.76 -1.91
CA THR A 14 -18.40 4.31 -3.09
C THR A 14 -17.24 5.24 -3.44
N LYS A 15 -17.41 6.56 -3.30
CA LYS A 15 -16.34 7.54 -3.54
C LYS A 15 -15.18 7.39 -2.54
N GLN A 16 -15.47 7.13 -1.27
CA GLN A 16 -14.44 6.89 -0.26
C GLN A 16 -13.69 5.58 -0.53
N ARG A 17 -14.41 4.51 -0.91
CA ARG A 17 -13.80 3.22 -1.30
C ARG A 17 -12.81 3.39 -2.46
N GLN A 18 -13.23 4.07 -3.53
CA GLN A 18 -12.35 4.38 -4.67
C GLN A 18 -11.14 5.24 -4.28
N ARG A 19 -11.31 6.18 -3.34
CA ARG A 19 -10.21 7.02 -2.87
C ARG A 19 -9.21 6.22 -2.05
N VAL A 20 -9.66 5.33 -1.15
CA VAL A 20 -8.78 4.43 -0.39
C VAL A 20 -8.02 3.48 -1.32
N GLU A 21 -8.70 2.90 -2.32
CA GLU A 21 -8.07 2.03 -3.32
C GLU A 21 -6.96 2.75 -4.10
N LYS A 22 -7.22 3.99 -4.54
CA LYS A 22 -6.21 4.83 -5.23
C LYS A 22 -5.01 5.14 -4.34
N LEU A 23 -5.23 5.54 -3.09
CA LEU A 23 -4.13 5.85 -2.16
C LEU A 23 -3.30 4.60 -1.84
N ALA A 24 -3.96 3.45 -1.67
CA ALA A 24 -3.28 2.17 -1.50
C ALA A 24 -2.46 1.78 -2.74
N ALA A 25 -2.98 2.05 -3.94
CA ALA A 25 -2.25 1.85 -5.19
C ALA A 25 -1.03 2.78 -5.32
N LEU A 26 -1.10 4.02 -4.81
CA LEU A 26 0.02 4.96 -4.78
C LEU A 26 1.10 4.60 -3.76
N GLY A 27 0.87 3.56 -2.92
CA GLY A 27 1.84 3.09 -1.94
C GLY A 27 1.72 3.74 -0.56
N TRP A 28 0.64 4.46 -0.28
CA TRP A 28 0.43 5.06 1.04
C TRP A 28 0.29 3.96 2.11
N THR A 29 0.80 4.27 3.30
CA THR A 29 0.67 3.42 4.49
C THR A 29 -0.75 3.48 5.04
N ARG A 30 -1.12 2.48 5.84
CA ARG A 30 -2.45 2.45 6.46
C ARG A 30 -2.62 3.61 7.44
N GLU A 31 -1.52 4.04 8.05
CA GLU A 31 -1.39 5.18 8.94
C GLU A 31 -1.73 6.49 8.22
N GLU A 32 -1.10 6.75 7.07
CA GLU A 32 -1.34 7.97 6.27
C GLU A 32 -2.78 8.00 5.73
N ILE A 33 -3.29 6.86 5.25
CA ILE A 33 -4.67 6.77 4.79
C ILE A 33 -5.63 6.98 5.97
N ALA A 34 -5.34 6.45 7.15
CA ALA A 34 -6.18 6.65 8.33
C ALA A 34 -6.21 8.13 8.76
N LEU A 35 -5.06 8.82 8.71
CA LEU A 35 -4.94 10.26 8.97
C LEU A 35 -5.74 11.11 7.98
N GLU A 36 -5.64 10.81 6.68
CA GLU A 36 -6.37 11.52 5.60
C GLU A 36 -7.89 11.45 5.81
N PHE A 37 -8.41 10.32 6.32
CA PHE A 37 -9.84 10.12 6.57
C PHE A 37 -10.25 10.45 8.01
N GLY A 38 -9.33 10.93 8.86
CA GLY A 38 -9.60 11.27 10.25
C GLY A 38 -10.11 10.10 11.10
N MET A 39 -9.69 8.86 10.77
CA MET A 39 -10.16 7.65 11.44
C MET A 39 -9.02 6.81 11.99
N SER A 40 -9.33 5.83 12.84
CA SER A 40 -8.32 4.92 13.37
C SER A 40 -8.02 3.77 12.40
N ARG A 41 -6.78 3.27 12.43
CA ARG A 41 -6.34 2.09 11.65
C ARG A 41 -7.28 0.87 11.74
N PRO A 42 -7.78 0.45 12.93
CA PRO A 42 -8.70 -0.68 13.00
C PRO A 42 -10.03 -0.39 12.32
N THR A 43 -10.52 0.84 12.36
CA THR A 43 -11.74 1.27 11.64
C THR A 43 -11.52 1.21 10.13
N LEU A 44 -10.39 1.74 9.64
CA LEU A 44 -10.04 1.67 8.22
C LEU A 44 -9.99 0.22 7.71
N ARG A 45 -9.33 -0.68 8.46
CA ARG A 45 -9.23 -2.10 8.10
C ARG A 45 -10.59 -2.80 8.09
N LYS A 46 -11.49 -2.45 9.01
CA LYS A 46 -12.81 -3.07 9.12
C LYS A 46 -13.70 -2.75 7.91
N TYR A 47 -13.66 -1.51 7.41
CA TYR A 47 -14.56 -1.06 6.36
C TYR A 47 -13.95 -1.09 4.95
N PHE A 48 -12.63 -0.94 4.83
CA PHE A 48 -11.91 -0.79 3.56
C PHE A 48 -10.83 -1.86 3.33
N GLY A 49 -10.95 -3.02 3.99
CA GLY A 49 -9.94 -4.07 3.90
C GLY A 49 -9.68 -4.56 2.47
N ASP A 50 -10.76 -4.75 1.70
CA ASP A 50 -10.67 -5.25 0.32
C ASP A 50 -10.03 -4.22 -0.61
N GLU A 51 -10.38 -2.94 -0.46
CA GLU A 51 -9.82 -1.83 -1.25
C GLU A 51 -8.33 -1.65 -1.00
N LEU A 52 -7.90 -1.78 0.27
CA LEU A 52 -6.49 -1.71 0.64
C LEU A 52 -5.66 -2.84 -0.01
N PHE A 53 -6.24 -4.04 -0.11
CA PHE A 53 -5.59 -5.17 -0.77
C PHE A 53 -5.61 -5.04 -2.29
N ARG A 54 -6.78 -4.74 -2.86
CA ARG A 54 -7.00 -4.61 -4.30
C ARG A 54 -6.18 -3.48 -4.90
N GLY A 55 -6.13 -2.31 -4.25
CA GLY A 55 -5.35 -1.17 -4.73
C GLY A 55 -3.87 -1.50 -4.88
N ARG A 56 -3.29 -2.20 -3.89
CA ARG A 56 -1.89 -2.66 -3.95
C ARG A 56 -1.66 -3.67 -5.09
N ALA A 57 -2.55 -4.64 -5.22
CA ALA A 57 -2.49 -5.63 -6.30
C ALA A 57 -2.60 -4.98 -7.69
N GLN A 58 -3.48 -3.98 -7.84
CA GLN A 58 -3.72 -3.29 -9.10
C GLN A 58 -2.53 -2.39 -9.50
N CYS A 59 -1.90 -1.72 -8.54
CA CYS A 59 -0.65 -1.00 -8.81
C CYS A 59 0.43 -1.96 -9.31
N ARG A 60 0.63 -3.09 -8.62
CA ARG A 60 1.59 -4.12 -9.02
C ARG A 60 1.31 -4.66 -10.42
N HIS A 61 0.04 -4.96 -10.73
CA HIS A 61 -0.37 -5.38 -12.07
C HIS A 61 -0.07 -4.32 -13.13
N THR A 62 -0.38 -3.06 -12.85
CA THR A 62 -0.14 -1.93 -13.77
C THR A 62 1.35 -1.79 -14.06
N LEU A 63 2.18 -1.89 -13.03
CA LEU A 63 3.62 -1.78 -13.18
C LEU A 63 4.22 -2.97 -13.95
N ILE A 64 3.77 -4.20 -13.68
CA ILE A 64 4.16 -5.38 -14.46
C ILE A 64 3.74 -5.22 -15.93
N SER A 65 2.53 -4.70 -16.20
CA SER A 65 2.05 -4.42 -17.55
C SER A 65 2.92 -3.39 -18.27
N CYS A 66 3.28 -2.29 -17.60
CA CYS A 66 4.22 -1.31 -18.12
C CYS A 66 5.59 -1.91 -18.44
N MET A 67 6.09 -2.79 -17.56
CA MET A 67 7.36 -3.50 -17.78
C MET A 67 7.32 -4.38 -19.03
N TRP A 68 6.23 -5.14 -19.25
CA TRP A 68 6.07 -5.98 -20.44
C TRP A 68 6.01 -5.16 -21.73
N LYS A 69 5.36 -3.99 -21.68
CA LYS A 69 5.17 -3.10 -22.84
C LYS A 69 6.38 -2.24 -23.19
N ALA A 70 7.18 -1.82 -22.21
CA ALA A 70 8.34 -0.95 -22.46
C ALA A 70 9.39 -1.64 -23.36
N PRO A 71 10.25 -0.94 -24.12
CA PRO A 71 11.34 -1.58 -24.87
C PRO A 71 12.39 -2.22 -23.94
N ARG A 72 13.10 -3.28 -24.38
CA ARG A 72 14.02 -4.07 -23.53
C ARG A 72 15.09 -3.24 -22.78
N GLY A 73 15.51 -2.09 -23.30
CA GLY A 73 16.52 -1.23 -22.69
C GLY A 73 16.01 -0.17 -21.69
N GLY A 74 14.69 0.08 -21.61
CA GLY A 74 14.11 1.18 -20.81
C GLY A 74 13.47 0.76 -19.48
N ARG A 75 13.62 -0.50 -19.07
CA ARG A 75 12.82 -1.12 -17.99
C ARG A 75 13.47 -1.13 -16.60
N VAL A 76 14.75 -0.79 -16.51
CA VAL A 76 15.57 -1.05 -15.31
C VAL A 76 15.07 -0.28 -14.08
N SER A 77 14.74 1.00 -14.24
CA SER A 77 14.24 1.85 -13.15
C SER A 77 12.86 1.44 -12.64
N ALA A 78 11.97 0.97 -13.52
CA ALA A 78 10.65 0.45 -13.13
C ALA A 78 10.76 -0.88 -12.37
N ILE A 79 11.70 -1.75 -12.73
CA ILE A 79 11.98 -3.01 -12.05
C ILE A 79 12.60 -2.77 -10.67
N LEU A 80 13.60 -1.89 -10.57
CA LEU A 80 14.24 -1.53 -9.30
C LEU A 80 13.24 -0.92 -8.31
N TRP A 81 12.35 -0.03 -8.75
CA TRP A 81 11.27 0.51 -7.92
C TRP A 81 10.33 -0.59 -7.41
N LEU A 82 10.06 -1.60 -8.24
CA LEU A 82 9.19 -2.74 -7.90
C LEU A 82 9.86 -3.63 -6.85
N GLU A 83 11.13 -3.99 -7.05
CA GLU A 83 11.90 -4.81 -6.12
C GLU A 83 12.00 -4.19 -4.72
N GLU A 84 12.32 -2.89 -4.65
CA GLU A 84 12.39 -2.12 -3.40
C GLU A 84 11.07 -2.23 -2.62
N ARG A 85 9.93 -2.02 -3.30
CA ARG A 85 8.60 -2.07 -2.69
C ARG A 85 8.13 -3.50 -2.36
N THR A 86 8.55 -4.52 -3.12
CA THR A 86 8.28 -5.91 -2.74
C THR A 86 9.10 -6.37 -1.54
N ARG A 87 10.33 -5.87 -1.36
CA ARG A 87 11.19 -6.21 -0.20
C ARG A 87 10.64 -5.71 1.13
N GLU A 88 9.98 -4.55 1.14
CA GLU A 88 9.33 -4.02 2.35
C GLU A 88 8.17 -4.89 2.84
N ILE A 89 7.55 -5.69 1.97
CA ILE A 89 6.43 -6.58 2.33
C ILE A 89 6.94 -7.89 2.96
N SER A 90 8.12 -8.38 2.56
CA SER A 90 8.67 -9.66 3.05
C SER A 90 9.48 -9.56 4.34
N GLY A 91 9.78 -8.35 4.85
CA GLY A 91 10.60 -8.18 6.06
C GLY A 91 12.06 -8.63 5.89
N GLU A 92 12.55 -8.74 4.65
CA GLU A 92 13.91 -9.18 4.33
C GLU A 92 14.95 -8.05 4.35
N THR A 93 14.59 -6.86 4.84
CA THR A 93 15.53 -5.74 5.01
C THR A 93 16.56 -5.97 6.11
N ALA A 94 16.42 -7.04 6.92
CA ALA A 94 17.39 -7.36 7.97
C ALA A 94 18.68 -8.05 7.47
N THR A 95 18.68 -8.73 6.31
CA THR A 95 19.73 -9.72 6.02
C THR A 95 20.78 -9.29 4.98
N LEU A 96 20.47 -8.34 4.08
CA LEU A 96 21.39 -7.95 3.01
C LEU A 96 22.37 -6.83 3.40
N ALA A 97 22.01 -5.97 4.37
CA ALA A 97 22.93 -4.98 4.94
C ALA A 97 24.13 -5.66 5.64
N ALA A 98 23.95 -6.87 6.18
CA ALA A 98 25.02 -7.67 6.79
C ALA A 98 26.03 -8.22 5.77
N ARG A 99 25.71 -8.23 4.47
CA ARG A 99 26.55 -8.83 3.42
C ARG A 99 27.48 -7.82 2.74
N GLN A 100 27.17 -6.51 2.83
CA GLN A 100 28.01 -5.44 2.28
C GLN A 100 29.17 -5.02 3.21
N GLY A 101 29.31 -5.65 4.38
CA GLY A 101 30.34 -5.36 5.38
C GLY A 101 31.50 -6.35 5.48
N ARG A 102 31.84 -7.11 4.43
CA ARG A 102 33.06 -7.96 4.42
C ARG A 102 33.98 -7.57 3.26
N LYS A 103 34.68 -6.44 3.43
CA LYS A 103 35.93 -6.17 2.71
C LYS A 103 37.03 -7.00 3.38
N THR A 104 37.63 -7.91 2.62
CA THR A 104 38.99 -8.42 2.81
C THR A 104 39.70 -8.26 1.48
#